data_AF-A0A9P9D803-F1
#
_entry.id   AF-A0A9P9D803-F1
#
_cell.length_a   1.000
_cell.length_b   1.000
_cell.length_c   1.000
_cell.angle_alpha   90.00
_cell.angle_beta   90.00
_cell.angle_gamma   90.00
#
_symmetry.space_group_name_H-M   'P 1'
#
loop_
_entity.id
_entity.type
_entity.pdbx_description
1 polymer ?
#
loop_
_entity_poly.entity_id
_entity_poly.type
_entity_poly.pdbx_seq_one_letter_code
_entity_poly.pdbx_strand_id
1 'polypeptide(L)'
;VFQLTELIYNIVASARLAPETALTDVVAVYAKCLDWYGGFFAVVSREGSRTPLILLVHMYYHFCVLCAFRPFVGLAWNQSDIQPHKICAQAAQSILALAQSYDDLFTLRRVSVLIPYIICASGMYGLGMSDSGSPMDPVHLRLGDYTLPLVKPDFDISKFGIKRTSAAAPPSHIKMSVVAHACLLLAKIGSTHPAAMFAERMLAADARPSV
;
A
#
# COMPACT_ATOMS: atom_id res chain seq x y z
N VAL A 1 -1.58 12.50 11.64
CA VAL A 1 -2.26 11.20 11.84
C VAL A 1 -3.76 11.40 12.00
N PHE A 2 -4.28 12.07 13.04
CA PHE A 2 -5.72 12.29 13.22
C PHE A 2 -6.43 12.97 12.04
N GLN A 3 -5.83 14.01 11.47
CA GLN A 3 -6.36 14.68 10.26
C GLN A 3 -6.49 13.72 9.07
N LEU A 4 -5.54 12.80 8.90
CA LEU A 4 -5.59 11.81 7.83
C LEU A 4 -6.74 10.83 8.08
N THR A 5 -6.89 10.32 9.30
CA THR A 5 -8.00 9.41 9.66
C THR A 5 -9.37 10.04 9.42
N GLU A 6 -9.54 11.30 9.79
CA GLU A 6 -10.78 12.07 9.61
C GLU A 6 -11.09 12.29 8.12
N LEU A 7 -10.10 12.69 7.32
CA LEU A 7 -10.25 12.85 5.87
C LEU A 7 -10.69 11.54 5.20
N ILE A 8 -10.08 10.42 5.58
CA ILE A 8 -10.42 9.10 5.04
C ILE A 8 -11.82 8.67 5.48
N TYR A 9 -12.18 8.89 6.74
CA TYR A 9 -13.50 8.57 7.24
C TYR A 9 -14.59 9.33 6.46
N ASN A 10 -14.41 10.63 6.26
CA ASN A 10 -15.36 11.47 5.55
C ASN A 10 -15.54 11.01 4.09
N ILE A 11 -14.45 10.71 3.36
CA ILE A 11 -14.58 10.29 1.97
C ILE A 11 -15.24 8.90 1.84
N VAL A 12 -14.91 7.96 2.74
CA VAL A 12 -15.52 6.63 2.74
C VAL A 12 -17.00 6.72 3.09
N ALA A 13 -17.39 7.58 4.03
CA ALA A 13 -18.79 7.84 4.36
C ALA A 13 -19.55 8.45 3.16
N SER A 14 -18.98 9.46 2.50
CA SER A 14 -19.58 10.09 1.32
C SER A 14 -19.71 9.13 0.15
N ALA A 15 -18.69 8.31 -0.12
CA ALA A 15 -18.72 7.32 -1.20
C ALA A 15 -19.81 6.25 -1.01
N ARG A 16 -20.17 5.93 0.24
CA ARG A 16 -21.29 5.01 0.55
C ARG A 16 -22.65 5.62 0.27
N LEU A 17 -22.79 6.94 0.40
CA LEU A 17 -24.06 7.64 0.23
C LEU A 17 -24.28 8.10 -1.23
N ALA A 18 -23.22 8.58 -1.88
CA ALA A 18 -23.25 9.10 -3.25
C ALA A 18 -21.89 8.91 -3.95
N PRO A 19 -21.65 7.76 -4.61
CA PRO A 19 -20.35 7.41 -5.19
C PRO A 19 -19.90 8.36 -6.30
N GLU A 20 -20.82 8.78 -7.17
CA GLU A 20 -20.54 9.65 -8.32
C GLU A 20 -20.09 11.06 -7.90
N THR A 21 -20.71 11.63 -6.86
CA THR A 21 -20.33 12.94 -6.33
C THR A 21 -19.04 12.89 -5.51
N ALA A 22 -18.77 11.76 -4.85
CA ALA A 22 -17.55 11.56 -4.05
C ALA A 22 -16.29 11.38 -4.93
N LEU A 23 -16.45 11.17 -6.24
CA LEU A 23 -15.35 10.95 -7.17
C LEU A 23 -14.45 12.19 -7.33
N THR A 24 -15.04 13.38 -7.41
CA THR A 24 -14.26 14.63 -7.45
C THR A 24 -13.61 14.92 -6.10
N ASP A 25 -14.29 14.55 -5.02
CA ASP A 25 -13.82 14.77 -3.66
C ASP A 25 -12.62 13.87 -3.31
N VAL A 26 -12.58 12.63 -3.82
CA VAL A 26 -11.48 11.71 -3.51
C VAL A 26 -10.16 12.16 -4.13
N VAL A 27 -10.17 12.83 -5.29
CA VAL A 27 -8.96 13.40 -5.90
C VAL A 27 -8.43 14.55 -5.04
N ALA A 28 -9.31 15.43 -4.58
CA ALA A 28 -8.93 16.53 -3.69
C ALA A 28 -8.42 16.00 -2.34
N VAL A 29 -9.04 14.95 -1.79
CA VAL A 29 -8.56 14.26 -0.59
C VAL A 29 -7.21 13.62 -0.83
N TYR A 30 -6.98 13.00 -1.99
CA TYR A 30 -5.70 12.39 -2.33
C TYR A 30 -4.56 13.41 -2.41
N ALA A 31 -4.81 14.58 -3.01
CA ALA A 31 -3.84 15.68 -3.02
C ALA A 31 -3.48 16.13 -1.59
N LYS A 32 -4.49 16.29 -0.71
CA LYS A 32 -4.27 16.62 0.71
C LYS A 32 -3.49 15.53 1.45
N CYS A 33 -3.73 14.26 1.14
CA CYS A 33 -2.97 13.14 1.69
C CYS A 33 -1.49 13.20 1.27
N LEU A 34 -1.21 13.53 0.00
CA LEU A 34 0.15 13.71 -0.52
C LEU A 34 0.86 14.88 0.14
N ASP A 35 0.20 16.04 0.26
CA ASP A 35 0.75 17.22 0.92
C ASP A 35 1.07 16.94 2.40
N TRP A 36 0.14 16.29 3.11
CA TRP A 36 0.36 15.88 4.49
C TRP A 36 1.56 14.95 4.63
N TYR A 37 1.66 13.95 3.73
CA TYR A 37 2.74 12.99 3.72
C TYR A 37 4.10 13.65 3.47
N GLY A 38 4.18 14.52 2.46
CA GLY A 38 5.38 15.30 2.14
C GLY A 38 5.81 16.20 3.31
N GLY A 39 4.87 16.91 3.92
CA GLY A 39 5.12 17.77 5.08
C GLY A 39 5.60 16.99 6.31
N PHE A 40 4.98 15.85 6.62
CA PHE A 40 5.38 15.00 7.73
C PHE A 40 6.83 14.51 7.58
N PHE A 41 7.18 14.00 6.40
CA PHE A 41 8.53 13.47 6.16
C PHE A 41 9.59 14.58 6.01
N ALA A 42 9.25 15.77 5.53
CA ALA A 42 10.17 16.90 5.54
C ALA A 42 10.66 17.25 6.97
N VAL A 43 9.79 17.14 7.97
CA VAL A 43 10.13 17.36 9.38
C VAL A 43 10.99 16.21 9.94
N VAL A 44 10.59 14.97 9.64
CA VAL A 44 11.22 13.76 10.21
C VAL A 44 12.56 13.42 9.55
N SER A 45 12.73 13.68 8.25
CA SER A 45 13.96 13.40 7.50
C SER A 45 15.17 14.20 7.98
N ARG A 46 14.97 15.19 8.85
CA ARG A 46 16.04 15.98 9.47
C ARG A 46 16.89 15.17 10.47
N GLU A 47 16.39 14.02 10.93
CA GLU A 47 17.07 13.16 11.91
C GLU A 47 17.63 11.84 11.35
N GLY A 48 17.44 11.55 10.05
CA GLY A 48 18.08 10.41 9.37
C GLY A 48 17.78 9.01 9.94
N SER A 49 16.84 8.86 10.87
CA SER A 49 16.66 7.62 11.61
C SER A 49 15.63 6.70 10.92
N ARG A 50 16.04 5.49 10.56
CA ARG A 50 15.11 4.42 10.16
C ARG A 50 14.51 3.85 11.44
N THR A 51 13.35 4.37 11.86
CA THR A 51 12.69 3.89 13.08
C THR A 51 11.49 3.00 12.76
N PRO A 52 11.12 2.07 13.66
CA PRO A 52 9.88 1.30 13.54
C PRO A 52 8.64 2.19 13.35
N LEU A 53 8.63 3.37 14.00
CA LEU A 53 7.55 4.35 13.91
C LEU A 53 7.42 4.94 12.50
N ILE A 54 8.55 5.28 11.86
CA ILE A 54 8.55 5.82 10.49
C ILE A 54 7.98 4.82 9.50
N LEU A 55 8.41 3.56 9.57
CA LEU A 55 7.85 2.49 8.73
C LEU A 55 6.36 2.29 8.99
N LEU A 56 5.93 2.36 10.26
CA LEU A 56 4.50 2.29 10.59
C LEU A 56 3.71 3.45 9.99
N VAL A 57 4.24 4.69 10.02
CA VAL A 57 3.58 5.85 9.41
C VAL A 57 3.50 5.70 7.88
N HIS A 58 4.54 5.19 7.24
CA HIS A 58 4.51 4.87 5.81
C HIS A 58 3.43 3.82 5.49
N MET A 59 3.38 2.73 6.24
CA MET A 59 2.34 1.70 6.08
C MET A 59 0.94 2.29 6.29
N TYR A 60 0.78 3.15 7.29
CA TYR A 60 -0.50 3.79 7.61
C TYR A 60 -0.96 4.73 6.48
N TYR A 61 -0.04 5.49 5.89
CA TYR A 61 -0.37 6.34 4.74
C TYR A 61 -0.92 5.52 3.57
N HIS A 62 -0.22 4.45 3.17
CA HIS A 62 -0.69 3.59 2.09
C HIS A 62 -2.01 2.88 2.45
N PHE A 63 -2.21 2.52 3.72
CA PHE A 63 -3.48 1.98 4.20
C PHE A 63 -4.63 3.00 4.03
N CYS A 64 -4.40 4.26 4.38
CA CYS A 64 -5.36 5.34 4.16
C CYS A 64 -5.69 5.51 2.67
N VAL A 65 -4.68 5.52 1.79
CA VAL A 65 -4.89 5.58 0.33
C VAL A 65 -5.72 4.39 -0.15
N LEU A 66 -5.39 3.17 0.28
CA LEU A 66 -6.16 1.96 -0.03
C LEU A 66 -7.63 2.11 0.39
N CYS A 67 -7.89 2.58 1.61
CA CYS A 67 -9.25 2.80 2.12
C CYS A 67 -10.03 3.86 1.32
N ALA A 68 -9.39 4.97 0.96
CA ALA A 68 -10.05 6.04 0.19
C ALA A 68 -10.47 5.58 -1.20
N PHE A 69 -9.61 4.84 -1.90
CA PHE A 69 -9.86 4.49 -3.31
C PHE A 69 -10.65 3.19 -3.49
N ARG A 70 -10.70 2.31 -2.49
CA ARG A 70 -11.41 1.02 -2.56
C ARG A 70 -12.88 1.13 -2.98
N PRO A 71 -13.70 2.08 -2.50
CA PRO A 71 -15.10 2.21 -2.91
C PRO A 71 -15.30 2.52 -4.40
N PHE A 72 -14.26 3.01 -5.08
CA PHE A 72 -14.32 3.45 -6.47
C PHE A 72 -13.75 2.41 -7.45
N VAL A 73 -13.30 1.25 -6.94
CA VAL A 73 -12.82 0.15 -7.79
C VAL A 73 -14.01 -0.45 -8.54
N GLY A 74 -13.96 -0.39 -9.88
CA GLY A 74 -15.03 -0.88 -10.76
C GLY A 74 -15.97 0.20 -11.29
N LEU A 75 -15.86 1.45 -10.82
CA LEU A 75 -16.58 2.58 -11.42
C LEU A 75 -15.87 3.07 -12.69
N ALA A 76 -16.66 3.46 -13.69
CA ALA A 76 -16.16 4.05 -14.93
C ALA A 76 -15.62 5.46 -14.64
N TRP A 77 -14.29 5.60 -14.62
CA TRP A 77 -13.64 6.86 -14.33
C TRP A 77 -13.41 7.64 -15.63
N ASN A 78 -14.09 8.77 -15.80
CA ASN A 78 -14.02 9.57 -17.03
C ASN A 78 -12.76 10.45 -17.12
N GLN A 79 -12.05 10.67 -16.01
CA GLN A 79 -10.73 11.34 -16.00
C GLN A 79 -9.64 10.32 -16.36
N SER A 80 -8.92 10.58 -17.45
CA SER A 80 -8.05 9.60 -18.10
C SER A 80 -6.82 9.15 -17.28
N ASP A 81 -6.42 9.87 -16.23
CA ASP A 81 -5.12 9.67 -15.59
C ASP A 81 -5.19 8.92 -14.24
N ILE A 82 -6.35 8.91 -13.58
CA ILE A 82 -6.51 8.30 -12.25
C ILE A 82 -7.28 6.99 -12.37
N GLN A 83 -6.60 5.89 -12.05
CA GLN A 83 -7.18 4.55 -12.06
C GLN A 83 -7.18 3.98 -10.63
N PRO A 84 -8.33 3.98 -9.91
CA PRO A 84 -8.40 3.54 -8.51
C PRO A 84 -7.87 2.15 -8.27
N HIS A 85 -8.11 1.23 -9.20
CA HIS A 85 -7.62 -0.13 -9.10
C HIS A 85 -6.07 -0.17 -9.06
N LYS A 86 -5.40 0.63 -9.90
CA LYS A 86 -3.93 0.74 -9.89
C LYS A 86 -3.42 1.38 -8.60
N ILE A 87 -4.08 2.44 -8.13
CA ILE A 87 -3.70 3.13 -6.90
C ILE A 87 -3.80 2.19 -5.69
N CYS A 88 -4.91 1.48 -5.56
CA CYS A 88 -5.11 0.50 -4.50
C CYS A 88 -4.14 -0.69 -4.61
N ALA A 89 -3.86 -1.18 -5.82
CA ALA A 89 -2.88 -2.25 -6.03
C ALA A 89 -1.48 -1.83 -5.58
N GLN A 90 -1.03 -0.64 -6.01
CA GLN A 90 0.24 -0.08 -5.61
C GLN A 90 0.31 0.18 -4.10
N ALA A 91 -0.79 0.67 -3.48
CA ALA A 91 -0.86 0.88 -2.04
C ALA A 91 -0.74 -0.44 -1.26
N ALA A 92 -1.48 -1.49 -1.67
CA ALA A 92 -1.40 -2.82 -1.06
C ALA A 92 0.02 -3.40 -1.18
N GLN A 93 0.65 -3.30 -2.35
CA GLN A 93 2.03 -3.74 -2.56
C GLN A 93 3.04 -2.98 -1.70
N SER A 94 2.89 -1.65 -1.61
CA SER A 94 3.78 -0.80 -0.80
C SER A 94 3.69 -1.16 0.69
N ILE A 95 2.48 -1.45 1.20
CA ILE A 95 2.27 -1.93 2.57
C ILE A 95 3.08 -3.21 2.83
N LEU A 96 2.98 -4.20 1.94
CA LEU A 96 3.67 -5.48 2.12
C LEU A 96 5.19 -5.34 2.02
N ALA A 97 5.69 -4.50 1.11
CA ALA A 97 7.12 -4.20 1.00
C ALA A 97 7.66 -3.49 2.25
N LEU A 98 6.90 -2.55 2.81
CA LEU A 98 7.24 -1.86 4.06
C LEU A 98 7.20 -2.81 5.25
N ALA A 99 6.19 -3.69 5.33
CA ALA A 99 6.09 -4.70 6.37
C ALA A 99 7.25 -5.72 6.31
N GLN A 100 7.67 -6.10 5.10
CA GLN A 100 8.88 -6.90 4.90
C GLN A 100 10.12 -6.16 5.39
N SER A 101 10.27 -4.88 5.02
CA SER A 101 11.40 -4.05 5.49
C SER A 101 11.40 -3.88 7.02
N TYR A 102 10.22 -3.82 7.63
CA TYR A 102 10.08 -3.80 9.09
C TYR A 102 10.56 -5.12 9.70
N ASP A 103 10.18 -6.26 9.13
CA ASP A 103 10.66 -7.58 9.58
C ASP A 103 12.18 -7.69 9.48
N ASP A 104 12.74 -7.26 8.34
CA ASP A 104 14.17 -7.36 8.07
C ASP A 104 15.01 -6.49 9.03
N LEU A 105 14.50 -5.31 9.42
CA LEU A 105 15.22 -4.35 10.26
C LEU A 105 14.96 -4.51 11.76
N PHE A 106 13.74 -4.86 12.16
CA PHE A 106 13.28 -4.80 13.55
C PHE A 106 12.63 -6.08 14.05
N THR A 107 12.42 -7.07 13.17
CA THR A 107 11.63 -8.29 13.39
C THR A 107 10.15 -8.02 13.68
N LEU A 108 9.27 -8.87 13.18
CA LEU A 108 7.83 -8.79 13.42
C LEU A 108 7.38 -9.35 14.79
N ARG A 109 8.30 -9.56 15.76
CA ARG A 109 7.98 -10.15 17.08
C ARG A 109 7.26 -9.22 18.04
N ARG A 110 7.46 -7.90 17.93
CA ARG A 110 6.79 -6.88 18.75
C ARG A 110 6.32 -5.77 17.83
N VAL A 111 5.12 -5.94 17.30
CA VAL A 111 4.51 -5.02 16.34
C VAL A 111 3.30 -4.33 16.97
N SER A 112 3.04 -3.10 16.54
CA SER A 112 1.76 -2.45 16.84
C SER A 112 0.61 -3.33 16.34
N VAL A 113 -0.50 -3.38 17.08
CA VAL A 113 -1.74 -4.09 16.70
C VAL A 113 -2.26 -3.64 15.32
N LEU A 114 -1.88 -2.42 14.90
CA LEU A 114 -2.26 -1.86 13.61
C LEU A 114 -1.57 -2.55 12.42
N ILE A 115 -0.33 -3.04 12.59
CA ILE A 115 0.45 -3.69 11.51
C ILE A 115 -0.26 -4.93 10.95
N PRO A 116 -0.67 -5.94 11.75
CA PRO A 116 -1.36 -7.10 11.21
C PRO A 116 -2.71 -6.74 10.57
N TYR A 117 -3.41 -5.72 11.06
CA TYR A 117 -4.64 -5.24 10.43
C TYR A 117 -4.39 -4.62 9.04
N ILE A 118 -3.36 -3.77 8.92
CA ILE A 118 -2.96 -3.13 7.66
C ILE A 118 -2.52 -4.18 6.62
N ILE A 119 -1.72 -5.18 7.05
CA ILE A 119 -1.30 -6.29 6.18
C ILE A 119 -2.50 -7.11 5.72
N CYS A 120 -3.42 -7.44 6.63
CA CYS A 120 -4.63 -8.18 6.31
C CYS A 120 -5.50 -7.45 5.29
N ALA A 121 -5.73 -6.14 5.48
CA ALA A 121 -6.50 -5.33 4.53
C ALA A 121 -5.91 -5.34 3.12
N SER A 122 -4.57 -5.33 3.02
CA SER A 122 -3.84 -5.41 1.74
C SER A 122 -4.01 -6.79 1.09
N GLY A 123 -3.91 -7.86 1.88
CA GLY A 123 -4.15 -9.23 1.43
C GLY A 123 -5.58 -9.45 0.90
N MET A 124 -6.58 -8.94 1.62
CA MET A 124 -7.99 -9.02 1.19
C MET A 124 -8.24 -8.27 -0.12
N TYR A 125 -7.57 -7.14 -0.33
CA TYR A 125 -7.66 -6.43 -1.60
C TYR A 125 -7.06 -7.26 -2.75
N GLY A 126 -5.91 -7.90 -2.53
CA GLY A 126 -5.29 -8.82 -3.51
C GLY A 126 -6.15 -10.05 -3.83
N LEU A 127 -6.91 -10.57 -2.86
CA LEU A 127 -7.87 -11.65 -3.07
C LEU A 127 -8.99 -11.24 -4.04
N GLY A 128 -9.64 -10.10 -3.79
CA GLY A 128 -10.72 -9.61 -4.64
C GLY A 128 -10.29 -9.29 -6.08
N MET A 129 -9.02 -8.97 -6.30
CA MET A 129 -8.48 -8.74 -7.66
C MET A 129 -8.20 -10.06 -8.41
N SER A 130 -7.72 -11.08 -7.68
CA SER A 130 -7.51 -12.41 -8.24
C SER A 130 -8.83 -13.04 -8.70
N ASP A 131 -9.91 -12.82 -7.94
CA ASP A 131 -11.25 -13.34 -8.24
C ASP A 131 -11.91 -12.64 -9.45
N SER A 132 -11.60 -11.37 -9.68
CA SER A 132 -12.11 -10.60 -10.83
C SER A 132 -11.33 -10.84 -12.14
N GLY A 133 -10.39 -11.79 -12.16
CA GLY A 133 -9.63 -12.16 -13.36
C GLY A 133 -8.59 -11.12 -13.80
N SER A 134 -8.30 -10.11 -12.96
CA SER A 134 -7.26 -9.12 -13.20
C SER A 134 -6.02 -9.47 -12.35
N PRO A 135 -5.04 -10.21 -12.91
CA PRO A 135 -3.84 -10.56 -12.15
C PRO A 135 -3.05 -9.28 -11.82
N MET A 136 -2.80 -9.06 -10.53
CA MET A 136 -1.81 -8.06 -10.13
C MET A 136 -0.43 -8.54 -10.55
N ASP A 137 0.29 -7.70 -11.30
CA ASP A 137 1.68 -7.95 -11.62
C ASP A 137 2.52 -8.04 -10.33
N PRO A 138 3.28 -9.12 -10.12
CA PRO A 138 4.16 -9.25 -8.96
C PRO A 138 5.33 -8.26 -9.10
N VAL A 139 5.47 -7.34 -8.15
CA VAL A 139 6.54 -6.32 -8.19
C VAL A 139 7.80 -6.82 -7.48
N HIS A 140 8.93 -6.56 -8.15
CA HIS A 140 10.28 -6.85 -7.72
C HIS A 140 10.68 -6.02 -6.49
N LEU A 141 10.93 -6.69 -5.36
CA LEU A 141 11.53 -6.09 -4.18
C LEU A 141 13.01 -5.73 -4.48
N ARG A 142 13.29 -4.45 -4.72
CA ARG A 142 14.66 -3.92 -4.62
C ARG A 142 14.95 -3.57 -3.15
N LEU A 143 15.77 -4.40 -2.52
CA LEU A 143 16.29 -4.25 -1.15
C LEU A 143 17.37 -3.14 -1.01
N GLY A 144 17.54 -2.26 -1.99
CA GLY A 144 18.80 -1.48 -2.14
C GLY A 144 18.74 0.02 -1.80
N ASP A 145 17.70 0.76 -2.18
CA ASP A 145 17.71 2.22 -2.09
C ASP A 145 16.31 2.74 -1.72
N TYR A 146 16.07 3.10 -0.45
CA TYR A 146 14.76 3.63 -0.01
C TYR A 146 14.52 5.10 -0.37
N THR A 147 15.12 5.60 -1.44
CA THR A 147 14.45 6.60 -2.27
C THR A 147 13.41 5.87 -3.11
N LEU A 148 12.38 5.32 -2.45
CA LEU A 148 11.20 4.82 -3.17
C LEU A 148 10.55 6.00 -3.88
N PRO A 149 9.96 5.79 -5.07
CA PRO A 149 9.48 6.87 -5.91
C PRO A 149 8.47 7.67 -5.10
N LEU A 150 8.86 8.90 -4.73
CA LEU A 150 7.92 9.99 -4.66
C LEU A 150 7.00 9.81 -5.88
N VAL A 151 5.69 9.77 -5.67
CA VAL A 151 4.76 10.11 -6.74
C VAL A 151 5.11 11.55 -7.08
N LYS A 152 6.12 11.74 -7.93
CA LYS A 152 6.20 12.91 -8.77
C LYS A 152 4.99 12.74 -9.67
N PRO A 153 4.02 13.66 -9.62
CA PRO A 153 3.09 13.73 -10.72
C PRO A 153 3.97 13.97 -11.95
N ASP A 154 3.98 13.04 -12.90
CA ASP A 154 4.59 13.24 -14.21
C ASP A 154 3.72 14.26 -14.96
N PHE A 155 3.80 15.52 -14.52
CA PHE A 155 3.48 16.68 -15.33
C PHE A 155 4.79 17.11 -15.98
N ASP A 156 4.93 16.71 -17.24
CA ASP A 156 6.12 16.92 -18.06
C ASP A 156 6.15 18.38 -18.55
N ILE A 157 7.01 19.20 -17.96
CA ILE A 157 7.51 20.42 -18.61
C ILE A 157 9.00 20.21 -18.86
N SER A 158 9.29 20.03 -20.16
CA SER A 158 10.58 20.21 -20.82
C SER A 158 11.59 19.04 -20.80
N LYS A 159 11.63 18.36 -21.96
CA LYS A 159 12.83 17.98 -22.72
C LYS A 159 14.15 18.48 -22.12
N PHE A 160 15.06 17.58 -21.75
CA PHE A 160 16.44 17.52 -22.25
C PHE A 160 17.08 16.21 -21.75
N GLY A 161 17.50 15.36 -22.68
CA GLY A 161 18.02 14.04 -22.38
C GLY A 161 19.40 14.04 -21.73
N ILE A 162 19.73 12.95 -21.04
CA ILE A 162 21.08 12.39 -20.92
C ILE A 162 20.93 10.87 -20.71
N LYS A 163 21.64 10.13 -21.56
CA LYS A 163 21.79 8.67 -21.59
C LYS A 163 22.70 8.21 -20.45
N ARG A 164 22.38 7.11 -19.75
CA ARG A 164 23.39 6.36 -18.98
C ARG A 164 23.15 4.85 -18.99
N THR A 165 24.23 4.15 -19.24
CA THR A 165 24.41 2.74 -19.58
C THR A 165 24.44 1.81 -18.37
N SER A 166 24.03 0.57 -18.61
CA SER A 166 23.94 -0.62 -17.76
C SER A 166 25.20 -1.00 -16.95
N ALA A 167 25.00 -1.56 -15.75
CA ALA A 167 25.83 -2.61 -15.18
C ALA A 167 24.95 -3.59 -14.35
N ALA A 168 25.09 -4.89 -14.60
CA ALA A 168 24.25 -5.98 -14.06
C ALA A 168 24.81 -6.61 -12.76
N ALA A 169 23.91 -7.06 -11.87
CA ALA A 169 24.17 -7.94 -10.71
C ALA A 169 22.86 -8.67 -10.28
N PRO A 170 22.91 -9.81 -9.56
CA PRO A 170 22.23 -11.08 -9.89
C PRO A 170 20.78 -11.24 -9.34
N PRO A 171 20.00 -12.24 -9.82
CA PRO A 171 18.60 -12.40 -9.44
C PRO A 171 18.39 -13.47 -8.36
N SER A 172 17.62 -13.13 -7.32
CA SER A 172 16.87 -14.13 -6.53
C SER A 172 15.56 -13.49 -6.07
N HIS A 173 14.63 -13.29 -6.99
CA HIS A 173 13.32 -12.69 -6.71
C HIS A 173 12.26 -13.78 -6.68
N ILE A 174 11.73 -14.09 -5.49
CA ILE A 174 10.54 -14.94 -5.37
C ILE A 174 9.36 -14.10 -5.84
N LYS A 175 8.77 -14.47 -6.98
CA LYS A 175 7.48 -13.91 -7.42
C LYS A 175 6.41 -14.50 -6.51
N MET A 176 5.94 -13.72 -5.54
CA MET A 176 4.87 -14.10 -4.63
C MET A 176 3.63 -13.25 -4.91
N SER A 177 2.44 -13.85 -4.89
CA SER A 177 1.20 -13.08 -4.99
C SER A 177 1.02 -12.20 -3.74
N VAL A 178 0.29 -11.09 -3.88
CA VAL A 178 -0.01 -10.16 -2.77
C VAL A 178 -0.63 -10.91 -1.57
N VAL A 179 -1.54 -11.84 -1.86
CA VAL A 179 -2.20 -12.68 -0.86
C VAL A 179 -1.20 -13.57 -0.15
N ALA A 180 -0.35 -14.28 -0.89
CA ALA A 180 0.61 -15.18 -0.31
C ALA A 180 1.66 -14.42 0.53
N HIS A 181 2.10 -13.24 0.08
CA HIS A 181 3.02 -12.38 0.83
C HIS A 181 2.38 -11.86 2.12
N ALA A 182 1.11 -11.46 2.08
CA ALA A 182 0.37 -11.07 3.27
C ALA A 182 0.24 -12.24 4.27
N CYS A 183 -0.11 -13.44 3.81
CA CYS A 183 -0.19 -14.63 4.68
C CYS A 183 1.16 -14.95 5.33
N LEU A 184 2.26 -14.87 4.59
CA LEU A 184 3.60 -15.11 5.13
C LEU A 184 3.95 -14.12 6.25
N LEU A 185 3.70 -12.82 6.04
CA LEU A 185 3.98 -11.80 7.04
C LEU A 185 3.06 -11.96 8.27
N LEU A 186 1.78 -12.29 8.07
CA LEU A 186 0.84 -12.53 9.17
C LEU A 186 1.18 -13.79 9.96
N ALA A 187 1.65 -14.86 9.32
CA ALA A 187 2.12 -16.07 10.00
C ALA A 187 3.31 -15.76 10.92
N LYS A 188 4.25 -14.92 10.47
CA LYS A 188 5.37 -14.45 11.30
C LYS A 188 4.89 -13.70 12.54
N ILE A 189 3.96 -12.76 12.37
CA ILE A 189 3.37 -11.99 13.49
C ILE A 189 2.54 -12.90 14.42
N GLY A 190 1.84 -13.88 13.85
CA GLY A 190 0.93 -14.80 14.53
C GLY A 190 1.56 -15.62 15.66
N SER A 191 2.88 -15.82 15.61
CA SER A 191 3.64 -16.43 16.71
C SER A 191 3.51 -15.67 18.05
N THR A 192 3.12 -14.39 18.00
CA THR A 192 3.01 -13.51 19.17
C THR A 192 1.65 -12.81 19.30
N HIS A 193 0.85 -12.79 18.22
CA HIS A 193 -0.41 -12.04 18.18
C HIS A 193 -1.57 -12.90 17.64
N PRO A 194 -2.53 -13.33 18.48
CA PRO A 194 -3.63 -14.21 18.07
C PRO A 194 -4.46 -13.68 16.90
N ALA A 195 -4.70 -12.36 16.83
CA ALA A 195 -5.47 -11.78 15.73
C ALA A 195 -4.75 -11.89 14.37
N ALA A 196 -3.41 -11.95 14.35
CA ALA A 196 -2.66 -12.12 13.11
C ALA A 196 -2.76 -13.55 12.59
N MET A 197 -2.76 -14.55 13.48
CA MET A 197 -3.07 -15.95 13.10
C MET A 197 -4.48 -16.09 12.53
N PHE A 198 -5.45 -15.42 13.14
CA PHE A 198 -6.83 -15.46 12.63
C PHE A 198 -6.93 -14.84 11.23
N ALA A 199 -6.31 -13.67 11.03
CA ALA A 199 -6.26 -12.99 9.73
C ALA A 199 -5.57 -13.83 8.64
N GLU A 200 -4.46 -14.49 8.98
CA GLU A 200 -3.76 -15.41 8.07
C GLU A 200 -4.66 -16.56 7.62
N ARG A 201 -5.33 -17.23 8.57
CA ARG A 201 -6.25 -18.33 8.27
C ARG A 201 -7.42 -17.92 7.41
N MET A 202 -8.00 -16.74 7.65
CA MET A 202 -9.06 -16.18 6.82
C MET A 202 -8.59 -16.01 5.38
N LEU A 203 -7.47 -15.30 5.18
CA LEU A 203 -6.93 -15.08 3.84
C LEU A 203 -6.57 -16.38 3.13
N ALA A 204 -6.01 -17.36 3.84
CA ALA A 204 -5.66 -18.66 3.28
C ALA A 204 -6.86 -19.56 2.98
N ALA A 205 -7.98 -19.39 3.70
CA ALA A 205 -9.24 -20.08 3.39
C ALA A 205 -9.85 -19.54 2.10
N ASP A 206 -9.96 -18.22 1.98
CA ASP A 206 -10.56 -17.55 0.82
C ASP A 206 -9.69 -17.64 -0.45
N ALA A 207 -8.39 -17.88 -0.31
CA ALA A 207 -7.48 -18.10 -1.43
C ALA A 207 -7.61 -19.49 -2.10
N ARG A 208 -8.28 -20.46 -1.46
CA ARG A 208 -8.43 -21.82 -2.01
C ARG A 208 -9.69 -21.88 -2.89
N PRO A 209 -9.58 -22.28 -4.17
CA PRO A 209 -10.76 -22.45 -5.01
C PRO A 209 -11.65 -23.54 -4.41
N SER A 210 -12.95 -23.25 -4.29
CA SER A 210 -13.97 -24.23 -3.92
C SER A 210 -13.97 -25.36 -4.95
N VAL A 211 -13.57 -26.56 -4.51
CA VAL A 211 -13.53 -27.81 -5.27
C VAL A 211 -14.94 -28.29 -5.60
#